data_AF-A0A9P6WXS6-F1
#
_entry.id   AF-A0A9P6WXS6-F1
#
_cell.length_a   1.000
_cell.length_b   1.000
_cell.length_c   1.000
_cell.angle_alpha   90.00
_cell.angle_beta   90.00
_cell.angle_gamma   90.00
#
_symmetry.space_group_name_H-M   'P 1'
#
loop_
_entity.id
_entity.type
_entity.pdbx_description
1 polymer ?
#
loop_
_entity_poly.entity_id
_entity_poly.type
_entity_poly.pdbx_seq_one_letter_code
_entity_poly.pdbx_strand_id
1 'polypeptide(L)'
;MELIMIYQKTVPEPVFQMIINAMALDQQKRQNQFYESFPPKETNTKLTELPAGTNEEGKPVVRRGLVVNRDIAADEVIYVEKPIVSGLFPGLEGFHCNLCLKRLNDVKVECPDCDVVAFCSDECLNHAKEEYHQYLCPQNKKEKNVDALEFHEALKKNNTKYPSMIARFLSAMVVEELSKSKEQQKVGEASFGAWDHVDRFRYLEISENEETVAEIEMLKKVLGPKVQGINEFLSKEIYLMLKGKLLFNAYAIPANFEDIEVEESKEHARKLDNSEAKHIGAALYKISTYIGQSEDDPNVKIEFENDTISVRALREIKEDEELVAAYSLPVSKK
;
A
#
# COMPACT_ATOMS: atom_id res chain seq x y z
N MET A 1 5.07 12.51 22.13
CA MET A 1 5.87 12.43 23.38
C MET A 1 5.54 13.54 24.37
N GLU A 2 5.30 14.78 23.94
CA GLU A 2 5.05 15.90 24.87
C GLU A 2 3.80 15.74 25.75
N LEU A 3 2.68 15.25 25.21
CA LEU A 3 1.45 15.06 26.01
C LEU A 3 1.63 14.05 27.14
N ILE A 4 2.22 12.88 26.87
CA ILE A 4 2.44 11.82 27.87
C ILE A 4 3.37 12.32 28.99
N MET A 5 4.40 13.09 28.62
CA MET A 5 5.31 13.70 29.61
C MET A 5 4.63 14.80 30.44
N ILE A 6 3.67 15.54 29.87
CA ILE A 6 2.82 16.47 30.62
C ILE A 6 1.96 15.68 31.60
N TYR A 7 1.23 14.65 31.14
CA TYR A 7 0.39 13.79 32.00
C TYR A 7 1.17 13.14 33.14
N GLN A 8 2.38 12.64 32.88
CA GLN A 8 3.25 12.05 33.90
C GLN A 8 3.63 13.06 34.99
N LYS A 9 3.77 14.35 34.64
CA LYS A 9 4.12 15.42 35.59
C LYS A 9 2.92 16.02 36.30
N THR A 10 1.71 15.89 35.75
CA THR A 10 0.50 16.54 36.27
C THR A 10 -0.48 15.60 36.97
N VAL A 11 -0.35 14.29 36.79
CA VAL A 11 -1.26 13.28 37.35
C VAL A 11 -0.54 12.44 38.40
N PRO A 12 -1.17 12.10 39.55
CA PRO A 12 -0.57 11.20 40.53
C PRO A 12 -0.16 9.87 39.89
N GLU A 13 1.03 9.37 40.24
CA GLU A 13 1.63 8.15 39.66
C GLU A 13 0.66 6.95 39.58
N PRO A 14 -0.15 6.61 40.62
CA PRO A 14 -1.09 5.50 40.52
C PRO A 14 -2.16 5.69 39.43
N VAL A 15 -2.62 6.92 39.25
CA VAL A 15 -3.63 7.28 38.24
C VAL A 15 -3.00 7.29 36.84
N PHE A 16 -1.77 7.79 36.71
CA PHE A 16 -1.02 7.71 35.45
C PHE A 16 -0.81 6.25 35.02
N GLN A 17 -0.38 5.36 35.93
CA GLN A 17 -0.21 3.95 35.63
C GLN A 17 -1.52 3.26 35.24
N MET A 18 -2.64 3.62 35.87
CA MET A 18 -3.97 3.14 35.47
C MET A 18 -4.32 3.57 34.04
N ILE A 19 -4.04 4.82 33.66
CA ILE A 19 -4.28 5.33 32.30
C ILE A 19 -3.42 4.57 31.28
N ILE A 20 -2.12 4.40 31.54
CA ILE A 20 -1.22 3.65 30.64
C ILE A 20 -1.69 2.21 30.48
N ASN A 21 -2.05 1.53 31.58
CA ASN A 21 -2.56 0.16 31.52
C ASN A 21 -3.88 0.09 30.73
N ALA A 22 -4.79 1.05 30.92
CA ALA A 22 -6.04 1.12 30.17
C ALA A 22 -5.79 1.35 28.66
N MET A 23 -4.85 2.24 28.29
CA MET A 23 -4.46 2.45 26.90
C MET A 23 -3.83 1.20 26.28
N ALA A 24 -2.99 0.49 27.03
CA ALA A 24 -2.38 -0.77 26.56
C ALA A 24 -3.44 -1.86 26.35
N LEU A 25 -4.40 -1.99 27.28
CA LEU A 25 -5.52 -2.93 27.14
C LEU A 25 -6.41 -2.58 25.94
N ASP A 26 -6.71 -1.29 25.73
CA ASP A 26 -7.50 -0.82 24.59
C ASP A 26 -6.77 -1.08 23.26
N GLN A 27 -5.46 -0.81 23.22
CA GLN A 27 -4.62 -1.13 22.06
C GLN A 27 -4.60 -2.63 21.76
N GLN A 28 -4.44 -3.47 22.78
CA GLN A 28 -4.47 -4.93 22.63
C GLN A 28 -5.83 -5.42 22.13
N LYS A 29 -6.92 -4.88 22.68
CA LYS A 29 -8.28 -5.20 22.24
C LYS A 29 -8.49 -4.83 20.76
N ARG A 30 -8.08 -3.62 20.36
CA ARG A 30 -8.14 -3.17 18.96
C ARG A 30 -7.28 -4.04 18.04
N GLN A 31 -6.11 -4.48 18.51
CA GLN A 31 -5.24 -5.39 17.76
C GLN A 31 -5.89 -6.76 17.55
N ASN A 32 -6.50 -7.34 18.57
CA ASN A 32 -7.21 -8.61 18.46
C ASN A 32 -8.41 -8.49 17.52
N GLN A 33 -9.21 -7.44 17.68
CA GLN A 33 -10.36 -7.16 16.81
C GLN A 33 -9.99 -7.05 15.33
N PHE A 34 -8.81 -6.50 15.01
CA PHE A 34 -8.30 -6.46 13.64
C PHE A 34 -8.18 -7.87 13.06
N TYR A 35 -7.49 -8.78 13.75
CA TYR A 35 -7.26 -10.14 13.23
C TYR A 35 -8.52 -11.02 13.27
N GLU A 36 -9.48 -10.72 14.14
CA GLU A 36 -10.78 -11.41 14.17
C GLU A 36 -11.69 -11.01 13.01
N SER A 37 -11.56 -9.77 12.51
CA SER A 37 -12.42 -9.20 11.48
C SER A 37 -11.78 -9.14 10.09
N PHE A 38 -10.46 -9.30 9.99
CA PHE A 38 -9.71 -9.21 8.74
C PHE A 38 -9.01 -10.53 8.36
N PRO A 39 -9.12 -10.98 7.10
CA PRO A 39 -9.93 -10.42 6.02
C PRO A 39 -11.45 -10.62 6.22
N PRO A 40 -12.29 -9.87 5.48
CA PRO A 40 -13.73 -10.08 5.50
C PRO A 40 -14.09 -11.53 5.10
N LYS A 41 -15.13 -12.12 5.71
CA LYS A 41 -15.44 -13.55 5.53
C LYS A 41 -15.74 -13.93 4.08
N GLU A 42 -16.26 -12.99 3.30
CA GLU A 42 -16.55 -13.12 1.88
C GLU A 42 -15.31 -13.36 1.00
N THR A 43 -14.10 -13.10 1.52
CA THR A 43 -12.85 -13.39 0.79
C THR A 43 -12.37 -14.82 0.97
N ASN A 44 -13.14 -15.67 1.67
CA ASN A 44 -12.84 -17.08 1.94
C ASN A 44 -11.50 -17.32 2.64
N THR A 45 -10.96 -16.30 3.32
CA THR A 45 -9.64 -16.34 3.95
C THR A 45 -9.65 -15.81 5.38
N LYS A 46 -8.59 -16.12 6.13
CA LYS A 46 -8.30 -15.60 7.48
C LYS A 46 -6.79 -15.49 7.68
N LEU A 47 -6.35 -14.58 8.56
CA LEU A 47 -4.95 -14.52 8.97
C LEU A 47 -4.70 -15.47 10.14
N THR A 48 -3.59 -16.21 10.09
CA THR A 48 -3.16 -17.08 11.21
C THR A 48 -1.66 -16.92 11.50
N GLU A 49 -1.23 -17.41 12.66
CA GLU A 49 0.19 -17.53 12.99
C GLU A 49 0.75 -18.82 12.37
N LEU A 50 1.75 -18.67 11.50
CA LEU A 50 2.45 -19.78 10.87
C LEU A 50 3.91 -19.82 11.34
N PRO A 51 4.54 -21.01 11.43
CA PRO A 51 5.95 -21.12 11.73
C PRO A 51 6.83 -20.33 10.74
N ALA A 52 7.85 -19.66 11.27
CA ALA A 52 8.80 -18.81 10.53
C ALA A 52 10.26 -19.08 10.94
N GLY A 53 10.54 -20.31 11.38
CA GLY A 53 11.86 -20.74 11.85
C GLY A 53 12.08 -20.53 13.34
N THR A 54 13.34 -20.37 13.75
CA THR A 54 13.75 -20.13 15.14
C THR A 54 14.68 -18.93 15.21
N ASN A 55 14.61 -18.14 16.29
CA ASN A 55 15.55 -17.05 16.52
C ASN A 55 16.92 -17.59 16.98
N GLU A 56 17.89 -16.69 17.20
CA GLU A 56 19.24 -17.04 17.67
C GLU A 56 19.24 -17.77 19.03
N GLU A 57 18.18 -17.61 19.82
CA GLU A 57 17.97 -18.29 21.11
C GLU A 57 17.26 -19.65 20.96
N GLY A 58 17.01 -20.12 19.74
CA GLY A 58 16.29 -21.36 19.46
C GLY A 58 14.78 -21.29 19.72
N LYS A 59 14.21 -20.11 19.99
CA LYS A 59 12.76 -19.95 20.19
C LYS A 59 12.05 -19.94 18.84
N PRO A 60 10.90 -20.64 18.70
CA PRO A 60 10.08 -20.57 17.50
C PRO A 60 9.68 -19.13 17.19
N VAL A 61 9.90 -18.72 15.96
CA VAL A 61 9.41 -17.46 15.41
C VAL A 61 8.15 -17.78 14.62
N VAL A 62 7.11 -16.98 14.81
CA VAL A 62 5.88 -17.07 14.02
C VAL A 62 5.74 -15.86 13.13
N ARG A 63 5.05 -16.05 12.00
CA ARG A 63 4.68 -14.99 11.07
C ARG A 63 3.17 -15.02 10.85
N ARG A 64 2.60 -13.88 10.48
CA ARG A 64 1.23 -13.87 9.93
C ARG A 64 1.27 -14.40 8.49
N GLY A 65 0.38 -15.33 8.18
CA GLY A 65 0.13 -15.85 6.84
C GLY A 65 -1.37 -15.93 6.55
N LEU A 66 -1.71 -15.99 5.27
CA LEU A 66 -3.08 -16.07 4.78
C LEU A 66 -3.46 -17.53 4.56
N VAL A 67 -4.52 -18.00 5.23
CA VAL A 67 -5.08 -19.34 5.03
C VAL A 67 -6.52 -19.24 4.55
N VAL A 68 -7.04 -20.32 3.96
CA VAL A 68 -8.47 -20.41 3.59
C VAL A 68 -9.32 -20.73 4.83
N ASN A 69 -10.55 -20.20 4.85
CA ASN A 69 -11.50 -20.42 5.96
C ASN A 69 -12.56 -21.49 5.67
N ARG A 70 -12.38 -22.22 4.55
CA ARG A 70 -13.16 -23.39 4.12
C ARG A 70 -12.37 -24.14 3.04
N ASP A 71 -12.84 -25.31 2.65
CA ASP A 71 -12.36 -25.99 1.45
C ASP A 71 -12.63 -25.17 0.18
N ILE A 72 -11.63 -25.09 -0.70
CA ILE A 72 -11.65 -24.39 -1.99
C ILE A 72 -11.42 -25.42 -3.10
N ALA A 73 -12.25 -25.39 -4.14
CA ALA A 73 -12.11 -26.27 -5.30
C ALA A 73 -10.98 -25.79 -6.23
N ALA A 74 -10.42 -26.71 -7.02
CA ALA A 74 -9.50 -26.33 -8.09
C ALA A 74 -10.19 -25.34 -9.08
N ASP A 75 -9.41 -24.40 -9.61
CA ASP A 75 -9.83 -23.32 -10.51
C ASP A 75 -10.82 -22.30 -9.91
N GLU A 76 -11.18 -22.41 -8.63
CA GLU A 76 -12.05 -21.45 -7.96
C GLU A 76 -11.33 -20.10 -7.73
N VAL A 77 -12.02 -18.98 -8.01
CA VAL A 77 -11.54 -17.65 -7.62
C VAL A 77 -11.82 -17.46 -6.14
N ILE A 78 -10.76 -17.37 -5.34
CA ILE A 78 -10.84 -17.25 -3.88
C ILE A 78 -11.36 -15.85 -3.51
N TYR A 79 -10.77 -14.81 -4.10
CA TYR A 79 -11.19 -13.43 -3.96
C TYR A 79 -10.61 -12.53 -5.07
N VAL A 80 -11.20 -11.33 -5.20
CA VAL A 80 -10.73 -10.23 -6.03
C VAL A 80 -10.52 -9.01 -5.14
N GLU A 81 -9.45 -8.25 -5.37
CA GLU A 81 -9.06 -7.15 -4.51
C GLU A 81 -8.56 -5.94 -5.32
N LYS A 82 -9.00 -4.74 -4.93
CA LYS A 82 -8.45 -3.47 -5.42
C LYS A 82 -7.29 -3.01 -4.53
N PRO A 83 -6.30 -2.28 -5.05
CA PRO A 83 -5.14 -1.90 -4.28
C PRO A 83 -5.46 -0.78 -3.27
N ILE A 84 -4.68 -0.74 -2.19
CA ILE A 84 -4.60 0.43 -1.29
C ILE A 84 -4.03 1.63 -2.06
N VAL A 85 -2.99 1.36 -2.86
CA VAL A 85 -2.34 2.35 -3.70
C VAL A 85 -1.66 1.66 -4.87
N SER A 86 -1.75 2.27 -6.03
CA SER A 86 -1.06 1.87 -7.25
C SER A 86 -0.32 3.06 -7.85
N GLY A 87 0.73 2.77 -8.61
CA GLY A 87 1.57 3.77 -9.25
C GLY A 87 2.18 3.23 -10.54
N LEU A 88 2.07 4.02 -11.61
CA LEU A 88 2.72 3.76 -12.88
C LEU A 88 4.24 3.98 -12.77
N PHE A 89 5.00 3.38 -13.68
CA PHE A 89 6.29 3.94 -14.02
C PHE A 89 6.10 5.37 -14.55
N PRO A 90 6.88 6.35 -14.07
CA PRO A 90 6.66 7.76 -14.42
C PRO A 90 6.61 8.06 -15.92
N GLY A 91 7.33 7.29 -16.74
CA GLY A 91 7.31 7.41 -18.20
C GLY A 91 5.97 7.04 -18.87
N LEU A 92 5.07 6.37 -18.15
CA LEU A 92 3.76 5.95 -18.64
C LEU A 92 2.60 6.88 -18.23
N GLU A 93 2.87 7.92 -17.44
CA GLU A 93 1.85 8.92 -17.10
C GLU A 93 1.30 9.59 -18.37
N GLY A 94 -0.03 9.72 -18.45
CA GLY A 94 -0.73 10.25 -19.63
C GLY A 94 -1.06 9.21 -20.71
N PHE A 95 -0.39 8.05 -20.71
CA PHE A 95 -0.69 6.90 -21.58
C PHE A 95 -1.53 5.82 -20.88
N HIS A 96 -1.50 5.80 -19.55
CA HIS A 96 -2.32 4.92 -18.73
C HIS A 96 -3.12 5.73 -17.73
N CYS A 97 -4.25 5.18 -17.30
CA CYS A 97 -5.08 5.75 -16.25
C CYS A 97 -4.25 5.90 -14.99
N ASN A 98 -4.18 7.12 -14.47
CA ASN A 98 -3.37 7.42 -13.29
C ASN A 98 -3.90 6.78 -12.00
N LEU A 99 -5.17 6.33 -12.01
CA LEU A 99 -5.80 5.60 -10.91
C LEU A 99 -5.69 4.08 -11.09
N CYS A 100 -6.36 3.50 -12.10
CA CYS A 100 -6.48 2.05 -12.23
C CYS A 100 -5.44 1.40 -13.16
N LEU A 101 -4.47 2.16 -13.66
CA LEU A 101 -3.39 1.71 -14.56
C LEU A 101 -3.87 1.13 -15.91
N LYS A 102 -5.17 1.19 -16.21
CA LYS A 102 -5.72 0.80 -17.52
C LYS A 102 -5.11 1.63 -18.64
N ARG A 103 -4.67 0.99 -19.73
CA ARG A 103 -4.18 1.69 -20.94
C ARG A 103 -5.24 2.66 -21.46
N LEU A 104 -4.81 3.87 -21.79
CA LEU A 104 -5.65 4.87 -22.44
C LEU A 104 -5.56 4.68 -23.95
N ASN A 105 -6.73 4.65 -24.59
CA ASN A 105 -6.86 4.69 -26.04
C ASN A 105 -7.22 6.13 -26.45
N ASP A 106 -7.86 6.31 -27.61
CA ASP A 106 -8.27 7.64 -28.11
C ASP A 106 -9.23 8.38 -27.17
N VAL A 107 -9.95 7.65 -26.32
CA VAL A 107 -10.84 8.22 -25.30
C VAL A 107 -10.12 8.24 -23.96
N LYS A 108 -9.77 9.45 -23.51
CA LYS A 108 -9.22 9.73 -22.17
C LYS A 108 -9.90 10.95 -21.56
N VAL A 109 -10.02 10.93 -20.24
CA VAL A 109 -10.50 12.06 -19.45
C VAL A 109 -9.29 12.75 -18.83
N GLU A 110 -9.13 14.03 -19.12
CA GLU A 110 -8.01 14.83 -18.61
C GLU A 110 -8.42 15.63 -17.39
N CYS A 111 -7.44 15.94 -16.53
CA CYS A 111 -7.64 16.95 -15.51
C CYS A 111 -7.85 18.33 -16.18
N PRO A 112 -8.83 19.14 -15.74
CA PRO A 112 -9.00 20.50 -16.25
C PRO A 112 -7.84 21.42 -15.87
N ASP A 113 -7.05 21.08 -14.85
CA ASP A 113 -6.02 21.94 -14.27
C ASP A 113 -4.59 21.52 -14.64
N CYS A 114 -4.35 20.28 -15.08
CA CYS A 114 -3.04 19.81 -15.50
C CYS A 114 -3.10 18.89 -16.73
N ASP A 115 -1.98 18.76 -17.44
CA ASP A 115 -1.79 17.85 -18.59
C ASP A 115 -0.84 16.68 -18.30
N VAL A 116 -0.40 16.54 -17.04
CA VAL A 116 0.61 15.54 -16.63
C VAL A 116 0.03 14.12 -16.53
N VAL A 117 -1.24 14.02 -16.15
CA VAL A 117 -1.93 12.73 -15.92
C VAL A 117 -3.26 12.67 -16.64
N ALA A 118 -3.73 11.47 -16.92
CA ALA A 118 -5.02 11.23 -17.55
C ALA A 118 -5.71 10.00 -16.94
N PHE A 119 -7.01 9.89 -17.17
CA PHE A 119 -7.88 8.88 -16.59
C PHE A 119 -8.73 8.21 -17.67
N CYS A 120 -9.18 6.98 -17.42
CA CYS A 120 -9.99 6.22 -18.38
C CYS A 120 -11.48 6.59 -18.32
N SER A 121 -11.94 7.28 -17.27
CA SER A 121 -13.33 7.69 -17.08
C SER A 121 -13.42 8.88 -16.11
N ASP A 122 -14.57 9.56 -16.10
CA ASP A 122 -14.88 10.59 -15.11
C ASP A 122 -14.91 10.03 -13.69
N GLU A 123 -15.33 8.77 -13.51
CA GLU A 123 -15.30 8.07 -12.22
C GLU A 123 -13.87 7.97 -11.68
N CYS A 124 -12.91 7.55 -12.51
CA CYS A 124 -11.51 7.50 -12.11
C CYS A 124 -10.92 8.90 -11.84
N LEU A 125 -11.29 9.92 -12.63
CA LEU A 125 -10.87 11.30 -12.38
C LEU A 125 -11.41 11.81 -11.04
N ASN A 126 -12.70 11.60 -10.76
CA ASN A 126 -13.35 12.08 -9.55
C ASN A 126 -12.80 11.38 -8.32
N HIS A 127 -12.66 10.05 -8.35
CA HIS A 127 -12.02 9.29 -7.28
C HIS A 127 -10.59 9.78 -7.02
N ALA A 128 -9.78 9.92 -8.07
CA ALA A 128 -8.43 10.45 -7.92
C ALA A 128 -8.41 11.87 -7.33
N LYS A 129 -9.29 12.77 -7.79
CA LYS A 129 -9.44 14.14 -7.24
C LYS A 129 -9.78 14.11 -5.75
N GLU A 130 -10.71 13.26 -5.35
CA GLU A 130 -11.14 13.12 -3.97
C GLU A 130 -10.01 12.61 -3.08
N GLU A 131 -9.26 11.57 -3.49
CA GLU A 131 -8.27 10.95 -2.61
C GLU A 131 -6.90 11.63 -2.60
N TYR A 132 -6.34 11.96 -3.76
CA TYR A 132 -4.93 12.37 -3.81
C TYR A 132 -4.62 13.49 -4.81
N HIS A 133 -5.31 13.54 -5.94
CA HIS A 133 -4.94 14.43 -7.04
C HIS A 133 -5.15 15.89 -6.66
N GLN A 134 -6.12 16.25 -5.82
CA GLN A 134 -6.25 17.62 -5.31
C GLN A 134 -4.98 18.11 -4.57
N TYR A 135 -4.28 17.21 -3.89
CA TYR A 135 -3.05 17.50 -3.16
C TYR A 135 -1.83 17.49 -4.07
N LEU A 136 -1.78 16.57 -5.03
CA LEU A 136 -0.60 16.35 -5.89
C LEU A 136 -0.66 17.05 -7.25
N CYS A 137 -1.78 17.64 -7.64
CA CYS A 137 -1.97 18.22 -8.98
C CYS A 137 -0.99 19.38 -9.24
N PRO A 138 -0.23 19.35 -10.36
CA PRO A 138 0.66 20.43 -10.79
C PRO A 138 -0.02 21.74 -11.19
N GLN A 139 -1.33 21.69 -11.50
CA GLN A 139 -2.14 22.86 -11.91
C GLN A 139 -1.54 23.69 -13.07
N ASN A 140 -0.70 23.08 -13.90
CA ASN A 140 0.11 23.77 -14.90
C ASN A 140 -0.67 24.28 -16.13
N LYS A 141 -1.97 23.95 -16.26
CA LYS A 141 -2.89 24.62 -17.22
C LYS A 141 -3.41 25.97 -16.69
N LYS A 142 -3.26 26.24 -15.38
CA LYS A 142 -3.70 27.47 -14.69
C LYS A 142 -2.51 28.12 -13.98
N GLU A 143 -2.59 28.32 -12.66
CA GLU A 143 -1.49 28.79 -11.82
C GLU A 143 -0.59 27.59 -11.49
N LYS A 144 0.60 27.60 -12.07
CA LYS A 144 1.56 26.50 -11.95
C LYS A 144 1.97 26.30 -10.49
N ASN A 145 1.65 25.14 -9.93
CA ASN A 145 2.25 24.66 -8.70
C ASN A 145 3.66 24.14 -9.03
N VAL A 146 4.67 24.97 -8.76
CA VAL A 146 6.07 24.69 -9.11
C VAL A 146 6.58 23.45 -8.37
N ASP A 147 6.29 23.32 -7.07
CA ASP A 147 6.75 22.18 -6.26
C ASP A 147 6.17 20.85 -6.76
N ALA A 148 4.88 20.82 -7.10
CA ALA A 148 4.24 19.62 -7.65
C ALA A 148 4.80 19.26 -9.03
N LEU A 149 5.10 20.24 -9.89
CA LEU A 149 5.72 19.96 -11.18
C LEU A 149 7.16 19.46 -11.01
N GLU A 150 7.96 20.10 -10.16
CA GLU A 150 9.33 19.66 -9.84
C GLU A 150 9.35 18.24 -9.29
N PHE A 151 8.38 17.90 -8.44
CA PHE A 151 8.20 16.53 -7.95
C PHE A 151 7.96 15.54 -9.10
N HIS A 152 6.98 15.79 -9.97
CA HIS A 152 6.72 14.91 -11.13
C HIS A 152 7.93 14.76 -12.05
N GLU A 153 8.65 15.85 -12.34
CA GLU A 153 9.86 15.82 -13.17
C GLU A 153 10.99 15.04 -12.50
N ALA A 154 11.16 15.15 -11.19
CA ALA A 154 12.15 14.37 -10.44
C ALA A 154 11.84 12.87 -10.49
N LEU A 155 10.57 12.47 -10.36
CA LEU A 155 10.16 11.07 -10.49
C LEU A 155 10.45 10.52 -11.88
N LYS A 156 10.14 11.28 -12.94
CA LYS A 156 10.45 10.92 -14.33
C LYS A 156 11.95 10.77 -14.55
N LYS A 157 12.74 11.75 -14.10
CA LYS A 157 14.19 11.74 -14.24
C LYS A 157 14.85 10.56 -13.53
N ASN A 158 14.39 10.24 -12.32
CA ASN A 158 14.97 9.18 -11.48
C ASN A 158 14.33 7.81 -11.74
N ASN A 159 13.25 7.76 -12.51
CA ASN A 159 12.43 6.58 -12.76
C ASN A 159 11.97 5.88 -11.45
N THR A 160 11.46 6.66 -10.50
CA THR A 160 10.96 6.19 -9.20
C THR A 160 9.44 6.37 -9.09
N LYS A 161 8.75 5.32 -8.66
CA LYS A 161 7.29 5.25 -8.52
C LYS A 161 6.85 5.38 -7.07
N TYR A 162 7.63 4.88 -6.12
CA TYR A 162 7.22 4.82 -4.72
C TYR A 162 7.08 6.16 -4.02
N PRO A 163 7.86 7.21 -4.30
CA PRO A 163 7.59 8.51 -3.69
C PRO A 163 6.20 9.03 -4.08
N SER A 164 5.75 8.80 -5.32
CA SER A 164 4.37 9.15 -5.73
C SER A 164 3.32 8.31 -5.01
N MET A 165 3.55 7.00 -4.86
CA MET A 165 2.62 6.10 -4.18
C MET A 165 2.51 6.46 -2.69
N ILE A 166 3.63 6.82 -2.04
CA ILE A 166 3.64 7.31 -0.66
C ILE A 166 2.85 8.61 -0.56
N ALA A 167 3.08 9.57 -1.46
CA ALA A 167 2.36 10.84 -1.45
C ALA A 167 0.84 10.66 -1.65
N ARG A 168 0.43 9.73 -2.53
CA ARG A 168 -0.98 9.35 -2.73
C ARG A 168 -1.58 8.72 -1.49
N PHE A 169 -0.88 7.77 -0.89
CA PHE A 169 -1.32 7.08 0.32
C PHE A 169 -1.51 8.06 1.48
N LEU A 170 -0.54 8.95 1.72
CA LEU A 170 -0.65 9.99 2.75
C LEU A 170 -1.81 10.94 2.49
N SER A 171 -2.05 11.31 1.22
CA SER A 171 -3.19 12.16 0.85
C SER A 171 -4.53 11.46 1.12
N ALA A 172 -4.66 10.19 0.71
CA ALA A 172 -5.87 9.40 0.95
C ALA A 172 -6.13 9.19 2.45
N MET A 173 -5.09 9.00 3.26
CA MET A 173 -5.23 8.93 4.72
C MET A 173 -5.81 10.22 5.31
N VAL A 174 -5.37 11.38 4.82
CA VAL A 174 -5.89 12.68 5.29
C VAL A 174 -7.38 12.78 4.96
N VAL A 175 -7.78 12.37 3.76
CA VAL A 175 -9.19 12.36 3.34
C VAL A 175 -10.02 11.40 4.19
N GLU A 176 -9.49 10.21 4.49
CA GLU A 176 -10.13 9.21 5.35
C GLU A 176 -10.37 9.78 6.76
N GLU A 177 -9.37 10.39 7.38
CA GLU A 177 -9.46 10.98 8.72
C GLU A 177 -10.40 12.20 8.76
N LEU A 178 -10.37 13.05 7.73
CA LEU A 178 -11.30 14.16 7.60
C LEU A 178 -12.75 13.68 7.44
N SER A 179 -12.97 12.55 6.77
CA SER A 179 -14.31 11.97 6.59
C SER A 179 -14.84 11.37 7.88
N LYS A 180 -14.01 10.62 8.63
CA LYS A 180 -14.35 10.10 9.97
C LYS A 180 -14.71 11.19 10.97
N SER A 181 -14.12 12.38 10.85
CA SER A 181 -14.47 13.52 11.72
C SER A 181 -15.86 14.09 11.45
N LYS A 182 -16.40 13.87 10.24
CA LYS A 182 -17.72 14.37 9.79
C LYS A 182 -18.84 13.37 10.03
N GLU A 183 -18.55 12.08 9.90
CA GLU A 183 -19.50 11.02 10.23
C GLU A 183 -19.46 10.76 11.74
N GLN A 184 -20.62 10.84 12.41
CA GLN A 184 -20.73 10.34 13.78
C GLN A 184 -20.49 8.83 13.73
N GLN A 185 -19.26 8.38 14.00
CA GLN A 185 -18.95 6.96 14.13
C GLN A 185 -20.00 6.31 15.02
N LYS A 186 -20.68 5.28 14.50
CA LYS A 186 -21.53 4.43 15.34
C LYS A 186 -20.65 3.82 16.42
N VAL A 187 -20.89 4.24 17.65
CA VAL A 187 -20.18 3.76 18.83
C VAL A 187 -20.27 2.24 18.87
N GLY A 188 -19.16 1.54 18.62
CA GLY A 188 -19.05 0.08 18.78
C GLY A 188 -18.58 -0.72 17.55
N GLU A 189 -18.53 -0.16 16.35
CA GLU A 189 -17.92 -0.82 15.18
C GLU A 189 -16.47 -0.36 15.00
N ALA A 190 -15.52 -1.30 15.10
CA ALA A 190 -14.13 -1.03 14.80
C ALA A 190 -13.95 -0.87 13.28
N SER A 191 -13.70 0.36 12.83
CA SER A 191 -13.32 0.64 11.44
C SER A 191 -11.81 0.71 11.33
N PHE A 192 -11.20 -0.14 10.51
CA PHE A 192 -9.76 -0.17 10.26
C PHE A 192 -9.42 0.54 8.95
N GLY A 193 -8.57 1.56 9.04
CA GLY A 193 -8.18 2.39 7.90
C GLY A 193 -7.03 1.81 7.10
N ALA A 194 -6.66 2.48 6.01
CA ALA A 194 -5.54 2.03 5.17
C ALA A 194 -4.22 1.95 5.97
N TRP A 195 -4.00 2.88 6.90
CA TRP A 195 -2.85 2.87 7.82
C TRP A 195 -2.82 1.64 8.74
N ASP A 196 -3.97 1.21 9.27
CA ASP A 196 -4.03 0.05 10.17
C ASP A 196 -3.51 -1.22 9.47
N HIS A 197 -3.78 -1.37 8.17
CA HIS A 197 -3.23 -2.46 7.36
C HIS A 197 -1.74 -2.26 7.11
N VAL A 198 -1.35 -1.12 6.52
CA VAL A 198 0.04 -0.88 6.09
C VAL A 198 1.00 -1.01 7.27
N ASP A 199 0.69 -0.46 8.44
CA ASP A 199 1.52 -0.55 9.65
C ASP A 199 1.89 -1.99 10.02
N ARG A 200 0.99 -2.96 9.76
CA ARG A 200 1.18 -4.39 10.07
C ARG A 200 1.91 -5.19 9.00
N PHE A 201 2.20 -4.61 7.84
CA PHE A 201 2.91 -5.33 6.78
C PHE A 201 4.36 -5.60 7.15
N ARG A 202 4.92 -6.70 6.65
CA ARG A 202 6.38 -6.88 6.65
C ARG A 202 7.02 -5.74 5.87
N TYR A 203 8.28 -5.44 6.13
CA TYR A 203 8.97 -4.41 5.37
C TYR A 203 10.43 -4.79 5.19
N LEU A 204 11.01 -4.27 4.11
CA LEU A 204 12.43 -4.32 3.90
C LEU A 204 13.07 -3.19 4.71
N GLU A 205 13.98 -3.52 5.63
CA GLU A 205 14.80 -2.51 6.29
C GLU A 205 15.70 -1.84 5.25
N ILE A 206 15.58 -0.52 5.14
CA ILE A 206 16.40 0.31 4.26
C ILE A 206 17.05 1.43 5.06
N SER A 207 18.23 1.84 4.63
CA SER A 207 18.97 2.95 5.24
C SER A 207 18.70 4.24 4.50
N GLU A 208 18.82 5.34 5.23
CA GLU A 208 18.84 6.68 4.65
C GLU A 208 20.00 6.83 3.66
N ASN A 209 19.72 7.51 2.56
CA ASN A 209 20.69 7.95 1.57
C ASN A 209 20.24 9.28 0.94
N GLU A 210 21.09 9.87 0.10
CA GLU A 210 20.83 11.16 -0.56
C GLU A 210 19.50 11.18 -1.34
N GLU A 211 19.16 10.08 -2.01
CA GLU A 211 17.90 9.96 -2.77
C GLU A 211 16.68 10.01 -1.84
N THR A 212 16.68 9.23 -0.77
CA THR A 212 15.57 9.20 0.20
C THR A 212 15.39 10.53 0.94
N VAL A 213 16.49 11.24 1.23
CA VAL A 213 16.42 12.59 1.82
C VAL A 213 15.77 13.56 0.84
N ALA A 214 16.20 13.54 -0.43
CA ALA A 214 15.60 14.39 -1.45
C ALA A 214 14.11 14.08 -1.67
N GLU A 215 13.72 12.80 -1.67
CA GLU A 215 12.33 12.38 -1.77
C GLU A 215 11.48 12.92 -0.61
N ILE A 216 11.94 12.79 0.64
CA ILE A 216 11.24 13.32 1.82
C ILE A 216 11.01 14.84 1.69
N GLU A 217 12.04 15.58 1.32
CA GLU A 217 11.95 17.04 1.17
C GLU A 217 10.97 17.44 0.07
N MET A 218 10.96 16.74 -1.07
CA MET A 218 9.98 16.97 -2.12
C MET A 218 8.54 16.68 -1.66
N LEU A 219 8.31 15.56 -0.96
CA LEU A 219 6.98 15.23 -0.43
C LEU A 219 6.48 16.31 0.54
N LYS A 220 7.36 16.82 1.42
CA LYS A 220 7.02 17.92 2.34
C LYS A 220 6.67 19.21 1.62
N LYS A 221 7.38 19.57 0.55
CA LYS A 221 7.05 20.75 -0.27
C LYS A 221 5.70 20.61 -0.96
N VAL A 222 5.38 19.44 -1.50
CA VAL A 222 4.13 19.21 -2.23
C VAL A 222 2.92 19.13 -1.28
N LEU A 223 3.05 18.39 -0.17
CA LEU A 223 1.94 18.12 0.73
C LEU A 223 1.80 19.17 1.83
N GLY A 224 2.90 19.71 2.36
CA GLY A 224 2.94 20.63 3.49
C GLY A 224 1.97 21.81 3.40
N PRO A 225 1.92 22.53 2.25
CA PRO A 225 1.00 23.66 2.08
C PRO A 225 -0.49 23.29 2.11
N LYS A 226 -0.84 22.02 1.86
CA LYS A 226 -2.23 21.55 1.68
C LYS A 226 -2.69 20.58 2.77
N VAL A 227 -1.78 20.00 3.53
CA VAL A 227 -2.06 19.00 4.56
C VAL A 227 -1.45 19.44 5.88
N GLN A 228 -2.33 19.84 6.81
CA GLN A 228 -1.91 20.27 8.15
C GLN A 228 -1.23 19.13 8.92
N GLY A 229 -0.06 19.40 9.51
CA GLY A 229 0.66 18.44 10.37
C GLY A 229 1.50 17.39 9.61
N ILE A 230 1.48 17.40 8.26
CA ILE A 230 2.19 16.39 7.47
C ILE A 230 3.71 16.51 7.58
N ASN A 231 4.24 17.71 7.78
CA ASN A 231 5.69 17.92 7.85
C ASN A 231 6.28 17.35 9.14
N GLU A 232 5.51 17.41 10.23
CA GLU A 232 5.82 16.81 11.53
C GLU A 232 5.61 15.29 11.52
N PHE A 233 4.56 14.82 10.85
CA PHE A 233 4.26 13.39 10.73
C PHE A 233 5.24 12.65 9.81
N LEU A 234 5.58 13.23 8.66
CA LEU A 234 6.49 12.65 7.66
C LEU A 234 7.94 12.78 8.13
N SER A 235 8.27 12.00 9.15
CA SER A 235 9.64 11.80 9.60
C SER A 235 10.40 10.87 8.65
N LYS A 236 11.72 10.85 8.81
CA LYS A 236 12.59 9.92 8.09
C LYS A 236 12.17 8.46 8.34
N GLU A 237 11.92 8.11 9.58
CA GLU A 237 11.56 6.76 9.99
C GLU A 237 10.26 6.31 9.35
N ILE A 238 9.25 7.21 9.30
CA ILE A 238 7.97 6.94 8.63
C ILE A 238 8.18 6.76 7.13
N TYR A 239 8.95 7.63 6.48
CA TYR A 239 9.20 7.51 5.04
C TYR A 239 9.92 6.22 4.68
N LEU A 240 11.02 5.90 5.37
CA LEU A 240 11.80 4.69 5.13
C LEU A 240 10.97 3.42 5.41
N MET A 241 10.14 3.44 6.45
CA MET A 241 9.19 2.36 6.74
C MET A 241 8.20 2.15 5.58
N LEU A 242 7.55 3.22 5.09
CA LEU A 242 6.59 3.12 4.00
C LEU A 242 7.25 2.64 2.70
N LYS A 243 8.41 3.18 2.36
CA LYS A 243 9.18 2.75 1.18
C LYS A 243 9.63 1.30 1.30
N GLY A 244 10.10 0.88 2.48
CA GLY A 244 10.45 -0.51 2.78
C GLY A 244 9.26 -1.47 2.67
N LYS A 245 8.06 -1.04 3.07
CA LYS A 245 6.82 -1.82 2.89
C LYS A 245 6.45 -1.95 1.42
N LEU A 246 6.57 -0.89 0.63
CA LEU A 246 6.32 -0.95 -0.81
C LEU A 246 7.31 -1.88 -1.51
N LEU A 247 8.61 -1.73 -1.23
CA LEU A 247 9.68 -2.58 -1.78
C LEU A 247 9.46 -4.08 -1.49
N PHE A 248 8.93 -4.40 -0.31
CA PHE A 248 8.71 -5.79 0.12
C PHE A 248 7.37 -6.38 -0.35
N ASN A 249 6.32 -5.55 -0.47
CA ASN A 249 4.95 -6.06 -0.60
C ASN A 249 4.24 -5.70 -1.90
N ALA A 250 4.63 -4.63 -2.59
CA ALA A 250 3.94 -4.24 -3.81
C ALA A 250 4.17 -5.28 -4.91
N TYR A 251 3.13 -5.61 -5.67
CA TYR A 251 3.23 -6.46 -6.85
C TYR A 251 3.49 -5.60 -8.07
N ALA A 252 4.38 -6.08 -8.94
CA ALA A 252 4.60 -5.48 -10.25
C ALA A 252 3.36 -5.74 -11.12
N ILE A 253 2.85 -4.69 -11.77
CA ILE A 253 1.66 -4.81 -12.61
C ILE A 253 2.12 -5.14 -14.04
N PRO A 254 1.75 -6.30 -14.61
CA PRO A 254 2.16 -6.69 -15.95
C PRO A 254 1.50 -5.80 -17.00
N ALA A 255 2.21 -5.60 -18.10
CA ALA A 255 1.68 -5.05 -19.32
C ALA A 255 0.70 -6.05 -19.96
N ASN A 256 -0.52 -5.61 -20.28
CA ASN A 256 -1.51 -6.45 -20.97
C ASN A 256 -1.35 -6.40 -22.51
N PHE A 257 -0.19 -5.99 -23.03
CA PHE A 257 0.07 -5.80 -24.45
C PHE A 257 1.57 -5.80 -24.76
N GLU A 258 1.92 -6.20 -25.98
CA GLU A 258 3.31 -6.53 -26.38
C GLU A 258 4.18 -5.29 -26.68
N ASP A 259 3.57 -4.20 -27.17
CA ASP A 259 4.28 -2.99 -27.63
C ASP A 259 4.48 -1.93 -26.52
N ILE A 260 5.03 -2.31 -25.36
CA ILE A 260 5.48 -1.33 -24.36
C ILE A 260 6.98 -1.07 -24.47
N GLU A 261 7.34 0.15 -24.84
CA GLU A 261 8.69 0.68 -24.69
C GLU A 261 8.74 1.59 -23.46
N VAL A 262 9.10 1.02 -22.30
CA VAL A 262 9.37 1.78 -21.08
C VAL A 262 10.55 1.17 -20.33
N GLU A 263 11.40 2.03 -19.79
CA GLU A 263 12.41 1.60 -18.84
C GLU A 263 11.74 1.25 -17.51
N GLU A 264 11.90 0.01 -17.05
CA GLU A 264 11.37 -0.39 -15.75
C GLU A 264 12.09 0.34 -14.62
N SER A 265 11.33 0.76 -13.62
CA SER A 265 11.88 1.35 -12.39
C SER A 265 12.77 0.34 -11.65
N LYS A 266 13.91 0.82 -11.13
CA LYS A 266 14.85 0.01 -10.32
C LYS A 266 14.28 -0.41 -8.96
N GLU A 267 13.21 0.24 -8.50
CA GLU A 267 12.60 -0.08 -7.22
C GLU A 267 11.89 -1.43 -7.30
N HIS A 268 12.35 -2.41 -6.51
CA HIS A 268 11.78 -3.77 -6.51
C HIS A 268 10.28 -3.77 -6.27
N ALA A 269 9.56 -4.61 -7.00
CA ALA A 269 8.19 -5.05 -6.75
C ALA A 269 8.13 -6.56 -7.01
N ARG A 270 7.23 -7.29 -6.33
CA ARG A 270 7.04 -8.73 -6.52
C ARG A 270 6.62 -9.01 -7.95
N LYS A 271 7.50 -9.60 -8.75
CA LYS A 271 7.19 -10.05 -10.11
C LYS A 271 6.67 -11.47 -10.03
N LEU A 272 5.57 -11.76 -10.72
CA LEU A 272 5.09 -13.13 -10.89
C LEU A 272 6.02 -13.89 -11.83
N ASP A 273 5.95 -15.22 -11.83
CA ASP A 273 6.88 -16.15 -12.50
C ASP A 273 6.85 -16.15 -14.04
N ASN A 274 6.43 -15.04 -14.66
CA ASN A 274 6.46 -14.84 -16.11
C ASN A 274 7.63 -13.92 -16.47
N SER A 275 8.81 -14.52 -16.65
CA SER A 275 10.08 -13.82 -16.87
C SER A 275 10.14 -12.92 -18.11
N GLU A 276 9.18 -13.02 -19.03
CA GLU A 276 9.10 -12.23 -20.25
C GLU A 276 8.12 -11.05 -20.18
N ALA A 277 7.27 -10.98 -19.14
CA ALA A 277 6.30 -9.90 -19.02
C ALA A 277 7.01 -8.58 -18.67
N LYS A 278 6.83 -7.57 -19.53
CA LYS A 278 7.14 -6.18 -19.15
C LYS A 278 6.12 -5.69 -18.14
N HIS A 279 6.53 -4.81 -17.24
CA HIS A 279 5.64 -4.21 -16.24
C HIS A 279 5.37 -2.75 -16.55
N ILE A 280 4.30 -2.21 -15.97
CA ILE A 280 3.88 -0.81 -16.15
C ILE A 280 3.89 -0.01 -14.86
N GLY A 281 4.16 -0.65 -13.72
CA GLY A 281 4.04 -0.03 -12.42
C GLY A 281 4.00 -1.05 -11.30
N ALA A 282 3.50 -0.63 -10.14
CA ALA A 282 3.27 -1.50 -9.00
C ALA A 282 2.01 -1.13 -8.23
N ALA A 283 1.46 -2.08 -7.48
CA ALA A 283 0.33 -1.85 -6.59
C ALA A 283 0.47 -2.63 -5.26
N LEU A 284 -0.02 -2.02 -4.18
CA LEU A 284 0.00 -2.57 -2.82
C LEU A 284 -1.42 -2.93 -2.40
N TYR A 285 -1.61 -4.11 -1.82
CA TYR A 285 -2.92 -4.70 -1.50
C TYR A 285 -3.03 -5.03 0.00
N LYS A 286 -4.25 -5.03 0.57
CA LYS A 286 -4.51 -5.30 1.98
C LYS A 286 -4.35 -6.78 2.32
N ILE A 287 -4.96 -7.65 1.52
CA ILE A 287 -5.06 -9.09 1.76
C ILE A 287 -3.91 -9.80 1.08
N SER A 288 -3.71 -9.52 -0.21
CA SER A 288 -2.76 -10.27 -1.04
C SER A 288 -1.30 -10.10 -0.61
N THR A 289 -0.97 -9.07 0.19
CA THR A 289 0.35 -8.92 0.81
C THR A 289 0.74 -10.08 1.75
N TYR A 290 -0.24 -10.82 2.28
CA TYR A 290 -0.07 -11.93 3.24
C TYR A 290 0.04 -13.30 2.59
N ILE A 291 -0.14 -13.41 1.27
CA ILE A 291 0.14 -14.65 0.52
C ILE A 291 1.62 -15.01 0.73
N GLY A 292 1.89 -16.29 1.00
CA GLY A 292 3.25 -16.80 1.13
C GLY A 292 3.93 -16.97 -0.23
N GLN A 293 5.26 -17.05 -0.23
CA GLN A 293 6.04 -17.27 -1.44
C GLN A 293 6.39 -18.76 -1.58
N SER A 294 6.11 -19.35 -2.73
CA SER A 294 6.52 -20.72 -3.08
C SER A 294 6.73 -20.81 -4.60
N GLU A 295 7.96 -21.05 -5.03
CA GLU A 295 8.29 -21.32 -6.44
C GLU A 295 8.07 -22.79 -6.80
N ASP A 296 8.33 -23.71 -5.87
CA ASP A 296 8.33 -25.14 -6.16
C ASP A 296 6.93 -25.77 -6.10
N ASP A 297 6.06 -25.25 -5.22
CA ASP A 297 4.70 -25.76 -5.00
C ASP A 297 3.73 -24.60 -4.68
N PRO A 298 3.43 -23.71 -5.65
CA PRO A 298 2.36 -22.73 -5.48
C PRO A 298 1.00 -23.44 -5.52
N ASN A 299 0.09 -23.10 -4.60
CA ASN A 299 -1.28 -23.60 -4.63
C ASN A 299 -2.29 -22.57 -5.16
N VAL A 300 -1.86 -21.33 -5.39
CA VAL A 300 -2.65 -20.29 -6.05
C VAL A 300 -1.91 -19.62 -7.19
N LYS A 301 -2.68 -19.19 -8.19
CA LYS A 301 -2.26 -18.30 -9.27
C LYS A 301 -2.77 -16.88 -8.99
N ILE A 302 -1.90 -15.91 -9.20
CA ILE A 302 -2.25 -14.48 -9.16
C ILE A 302 -2.44 -13.99 -10.59
N GLU A 303 -3.55 -13.32 -10.85
CA GLU A 303 -3.87 -12.71 -12.15
C GLU A 303 -4.23 -11.24 -11.93
N PHE A 304 -3.98 -10.40 -12.94
CA PHE A 304 -4.25 -8.97 -12.88
C PHE A 304 -5.20 -8.53 -13.99
N GLU A 305 -6.21 -7.74 -13.61
CA GLU A 305 -6.98 -6.91 -14.52
C GLU A 305 -6.64 -5.44 -14.24
N ASN A 306 -5.70 -4.90 -15.02
CA ASN A 306 -5.04 -3.62 -14.73
C ASN A 306 -4.40 -3.66 -13.32
N ASP A 307 -4.81 -2.80 -12.39
CA ASP A 307 -4.35 -2.82 -11.00
C ASP A 307 -5.22 -3.65 -10.04
N THR A 308 -6.22 -4.38 -10.53
CA THR A 308 -7.05 -5.26 -9.71
C THR A 308 -6.44 -6.67 -9.70
N ILE A 309 -6.23 -7.23 -8.50
CA ILE A 309 -5.67 -8.57 -8.32
C ILE A 309 -6.79 -9.59 -8.13
N SER A 310 -6.67 -10.75 -8.76
CA SER A 310 -7.52 -11.92 -8.51
C SER A 310 -6.66 -13.13 -8.15
N VAL A 311 -7.10 -13.88 -7.15
CA VAL A 311 -6.39 -15.07 -6.64
C VAL A 311 -7.23 -16.30 -6.93
N ARG A 312 -6.66 -17.24 -7.69
CA ARG A 312 -7.32 -18.47 -8.13
C ARG A 312 -6.59 -19.70 -7.61
N ALA A 313 -7.32 -20.70 -7.15
CA ALA A 313 -6.76 -21.97 -6.72
C ALA A 313 -6.23 -22.79 -7.91
N LEU A 314 -5.00 -23.30 -7.80
CA LEU A 314 -4.39 -24.19 -8.80
C LEU A 314 -4.77 -25.67 -8.60
N ARG A 315 -5.20 -26.00 -7.38
CA ARG A 315 -5.65 -27.32 -6.96
C ARG A 315 -6.68 -27.17 -5.85
N GLU A 316 -7.22 -28.28 -5.38
CA GLU A 316 -8.00 -28.28 -4.14
C GLU A 316 -7.12 -27.79 -2.96
N ILE A 317 -7.67 -26.90 -2.15
CA ILE A 317 -7.03 -26.33 -0.95
C ILE A 317 -7.96 -26.59 0.23
N LYS A 318 -7.43 -27.23 1.28
CA LYS A 318 -8.24 -27.58 2.47
C LYS A 318 -8.36 -26.41 3.43
N GLU A 319 -9.44 -26.37 4.20
CA GLU A 319 -9.57 -25.41 5.30
C GLU A 319 -8.28 -25.35 6.15
N ASP A 320 -7.87 -24.14 6.54
CA ASP A 320 -6.63 -23.84 7.28
C ASP A 320 -5.31 -24.03 6.51
N GLU A 321 -5.34 -24.43 5.24
CA GLU A 321 -4.14 -24.48 4.39
C GLU A 321 -3.70 -23.06 3.97
N GLU A 322 -2.38 -22.82 3.98
CA GLU A 322 -1.78 -21.53 3.60
C GLU A 322 -1.87 -21.29 2.09
N LEU A 323 -2.24 -20.07 1.70
CA LEU A 323 -2.12 -19.62 0.32
C LEU A 323 -0.69 -19.21 -0.01
N VAL A 324 -0.10 -19.89 -1.00
CA VAL A 324 1.26 -19.63 -1.48
C VAL A 324 1.29 -19.46 -3.00
N ALA A 325 2.03 -18.45 -3.46
CA ALA A 325 2.17 -18.11 -4.87
C ALA A 325 3.65 -17.97 -5.27
N ALA A 326 3.94 -18.18 -6.56
CA ALA A 326 5.26 -17.95 -7.13
C ALA A 326 5.44 -16.46 -7.47
N TYR A 327 6.39 -15.81 -6.79
CA TYR A 327 6.80 -14.44 -7.08
C TYR A 327 8.20 -14.11 -6.53
N SER A 328 8.80 -13.05 -7.06
CA SER A 328 10.11 -12.56 -6.62
C SER A 328 10.07 -11.83 -5.26
N LEU A 329 11.14 -12.00 -4.47
CA LEU A 329 11.36 -11.26 -3.23
C LEU A 329 12.59 -10.34 -3.37
N PRO A 330 12.64 -9.19 -2.64
CA PRO A 330 13.80 -8.30 -2.67
C PRO A 330 14.99 -8.83 -1.86
N VAL A 331 14.85 -9.97 -1.22
CA VAL A 331 15.85 -10.61 -0.37
C VAL A 331 16.13 -12.02 -0.89
N SER A 332 17.40 -12.42 -0.91
CA SER A 332 17.80 -13.77 -1.28
C SER A 332 17.19 -14.80 -0.32
N LYS A 333 16.83 -15.98 -0.83
CA LYS A 333 16.45 -17.13 0.00
C LYS A 333 17.63 -17.44 0.94
N LYS A 334 17.38 -17.43 2.26
CA LYS A 334 18.37 -17.85 3.26
C LYS A 334 18.44 -19.37 3.35
#